data_AF-A0A2K5H929-F1
#
_entry.id   AF-A0A2K5H929-F1
#
_cell.length_a   1.000
_cell.length_b   1.000
_cell.length_c   1.000
_cell.angle_alpha   90.00
_cell.angle_beta   90.00
_cell.angle_gamma   90.00
#
_symmetry.space_group_name_H-M   'P 1'
#
loop_
_entity.id
_entity.type
_entity.pdbx_description
1 polymer ?
#
loop_
_entity_poly.entity_id
_entity_poly.type
_entity_poly.pdbx_seq_one_letter_code
_entity_poly.pdbx_strand_id
1 'polypeptide(L)'
;MELCEFAFNMKKDEVCVNPYHYQRVETPVLPPVLVPRHTEIPAEFPPLDDYSHSIPENTNFPAGIEPQSNIPETPPPGYLSEDGETSDHQMNHSMDAGSPNLSPNPMSPAHNNLDLQPVTYCEPAFWCSISYYELNQRVGETFHASQPSMTVDGFTDPSNSERFCLGLLSNVNRNAAVELTRRHIGRGVRLYYIGGEVFAECLSDSAIFVQSPNCNQRYGWHPATVCKIPPGCNLKIFNNQEFAALLAQSVNQGFEAVYQLTRMCTIRMSFVKGWGAEYRRQTVTSTPCWIELHLNGPLQWLDKVLTQMGSPSIRCSSVS
;
A
#
# COMPACT_ATOMS: atom_id res chain seq x y z
N MET A 1 17.16 -40.95 -7.97
CA MET A 1 17.43 -39.71 -7.20
C MET A 1 17.22 -40.10 -5.75
N GLU A 2 18.21 -40.80 -5.22
CA GLU A 2 18.13 -41.57 -3.98
C GLU A 2 18.25 -40.66 -2.76
N LEU A 3 17.65 -41.08 -1.65
CA LEU A 3 17.45 -40.33 -0.42
C LEU A 3 18.74 -39.64 0.05
N CYS A 4 18.79 -38.31 -0.06
CA CYS A 4 19.88 -37.53 0.50
C CYS A 4 19.92 -37.73 2.03
N GLU A 5 21.04 -38.27 2.54
CA GLU A 5 21.23 -38.59 3.96
C GLU A 5 21.19 -37.36 4.88
N PHE A 6 21.44 -36.18 4.31
CA PHE A 6 21.45 -34.87 4.99
C PHE A 6 20.39 -33.93 4.42
N ALA A 7 19.26 -34.46 3.96
CA ALA A 7 18.17 -33.63 3.44
C ALA A 7 17.66 -32.65 4.51
N PHE A 8 17.38 -31.41 4.11
CA PHE A 8 16.92 -30.35 5.02
C PHE A 8 15.72 -30.75 5.89
N ASN A 9 14.79 -31.54 5.36
CA ASN A 9 13.62 -32.03 6.09
C ASN A 9 13.93 -33.02 7.22
N MET A 10 15.14 -33.60 7.27
CA MET A 10 15.56 -34.54 8.33
C MET A 10 15.98 -33.84 9.62
N LYS A 11 16.11 -32.50 9.64
CA LYS A 11 16.44 -31.69 10.83
C LYS A 11 17.67 -32.18 11.61
N LYS A 12 18.69 -32.67 10.90
CA LYS A 12 20.00 -33.02 11.47
C LYS A 12 20.83 -31.74 11.72
N ASP A 13 21.91 -31.88 12.49
CA ASP A 13 22.87 -30.78 12.73
C ASP A 13 23.57 -30.31 11.45
N GLU A 14 23.74 -31.22 10.48
CA GLU A 14 24.33 -30.95 9.18
C GLU A 14 23.27 -31.03 8.07
N VAL A 15 23.32 -30.08 7.13
CA VAL A 15 22.41 -30.01 5.98
C VAL A 15 23.20 -30.09 4.68
N CYS A 16 22.67 -30.87 3.72
CA CYS A 16 23.22 -30.93 2.37
C CYS A 16 23.13 -29.55 1.69
N VAL A 17 24.23 -29.09 1.09
CA VAL A 17 24.28 -27.82 0.34
C VAL A 17 24.24 -28.01 -1.18
N ASN A 18 24.18 -29.26 -1.66
CA ASN A 18 24.14 -29.55 -3.09
C ASN A 18 22.82 -29.03 -3.71
N PRO A 19 22.86 -28.05 -4.63
CA PRO A 19 21.66 -27.46 -5.24
C PRO A 19 20.82 -28.48 -6.01
N TYR A 20 21.42 -29.54 -6.55
CA TYR A 20 20.69 -30.57 -7.30
C TYR A 20 19.77 -31.43 -6.43
N HIS A 21 19.90 -31.37 -5.10
CA HIS A 21 19.00 -32.04 -4.16
C HIS A 21 17.82 -31.17 -3.73
N TYR A 22 17.75 -29.92 -4.17
CA TYR A 22 16.70 -28.99 -3.83
C TYR A 22 16.03 -28.44 -5.08
N GLN A 23 14.70 -28.33 -5.04
CA GLN A 23 13.99 -27.60 -6.06
C GLN A 23 14.00 -26.12 -5.71
N ARG A 24 14.41 -25.28 -6.67
CA ARG A 24 14.31 -23.83 -6.51
C ARG A 24 12.84 -23.44 -6.36
N VAL A 25 12.53 -22.69 -5.31
CA VAL A 25 11.21 -22.06 -5.17
C VAL A 25 11.19 -20.85 -6.10
N GLU A 26 10.38 -20.91 -7.14
CA GLU A 26 10.14 -19.77 -8.03
C GLU A 26 9.06 -18.87 -7.44
N THR A 27 9.31 -17.55 -7.45
CA THR A 27 8.28 -16.58 -7.06
C THR A 27 7.23 -16.54 -8.17
N PRO A 28 5.96 -16.86 -7.88
CA PRO A 28 4.93 -16.87 -8.90
C PRO A 28 4.68 -15.45 -9.41
N VAL A 29 4.56 -15.31 -10.74
CA VAL A 29 4.21 -14.03 -11.35
C VAL A 29 2.77 -13.68 -11.00
N LEU A 30 2.59 -12.56 -10.31
CA LEU A 30 1.27 -12.07 -9.92
C LEU A 30 0.60 -11.36 -11.11
N PRO A 31 -0.68 -11.65 -11.42
CA PRO A 31 -1.38 -10.99 -12.52
C PRO A 31 -1.57 -9.50 -12.21
N PRO A 32 -1.53 -8.62 -13.22
CA PRO A 32 -1.81 -7.20 -13.01
C PRO A 32 -3.25 -6.98 -12.54
N VAL A 33 -3.44 -6.04 -11.62
CA VAL A 33 -4.78 -5.61 -11.20
C VAL A 33 -5.29 -4.58 -12.21
N LEU A 34 -6.46 -4.82 -12.79
CA LEU A 34 -7.09 -3.92 -13.74
C LEU A 34 -7.94 -2.89 -12.99
N VAL A 35 -7.70 -1.59 -13.23
CA VAL A 35 -8.49 -0.51 -12.63
C VAL A 35 -9.23 0.31 -13.68
N PRO A 36 -10.52 0.63 -13.46
CA PRO A 36 -11.26 1.55 -14.33
C PRO A 36 -10.68 2.95 -14.28
N ARG A 37 -10.30 3.51 -15.44
CA ARG A 37 -9.83 4.88 -15.54
C ARG A 37 -11.01 5.84 -15.41
N HIS A 38 -11.06 6.62 -14.32
CA HIS A 38 -11.96 7.77 -14.23
C HIS A 38 -11.31 8.97 -14.93
N THR A 39 -11.48 9.07 -16.26
CA THR A 39 -11.22 10.32 -16.98
C THR A 39 -12.41 11.26 -16.82
N GLU A 40 -12.67 11.73 -15.60
CA GLU A 40 -13.44 12.96 -15.42
C GLU A 40 -12.45 14.11 -15.28
N ILE A 41 -11.97 14.62 -16.41
CA ILE A 41 -11.61 16.03 -16.48
C ILE A 41 -12.97 16.73 -16.56
N PRO A 42 -13.39 17.55 -15.59
CA PRO A 42 -14.61 18.32 -15.75
C PRO A 42 -14.44 19.19 -17.01
N ALA A 43 -15.17 18.87 -18.07
CA ALA A 43 -15.21 19.68 -19.29
C ALA A 43 -15.88 21.04 -19.03
N GLU A 44 -16.54 21.18 -17.88
CA GLU A 44 -17.12 22.43 -17.40
C GLU A 44 -16.52 22.75 -16.03
N PHE A 45 -15.81 23.87 -15.96
CA PHE A 45 -15.61 24.55 -14.68
C PHE A 45 -16.99 24.84 -14.09
N PRO A 46 -17.18 24.68 -12.76
CA PRO A 46 -18.40 25.17 -12.13
C PRO A 46 -18.60 26.63 -12.52
N PRO A 47 -19.81 27.07 -12.88
CA PRO A 47 -20.05 28.50 -13.04
C PRO A 47 -19.62 29.18 -11.74
N LEU A 48 -18.68 30.12 -11.84
CA LEU A 48 -18.37 31.00 -10.72
C LEU A 48 -19.67 31.74 -10.41
N ASP A 49 -20.17 31.60 -9.18
CA ASP A 49 -21.29 32.41 -8.74
C ASP A 49 -20.92 33.89 -8.92
N ASP A 50 -21.78 34.62 -9.64
CA ASP A 50 -21.60 36.05 -9.85
C ASP A 50 -21.84 36.78 -8.52
N TYR A 51 -20.76 37.01 -7.77
CA TYR A 51 -20.77 37.79 -6.52
C TYR A 51 -20.97 39.30 -6.76
N SER A 52 -21.42 39.72 -7.95
CA SER A 52 -21.78 41.10 -8.27
C SER A 52 -22.92 41.67 -7.39
N HIS A 53 -23.65 40.81 -6.67
CA HIS A 53 -24.78 41.20 -5.83
C HIS A 53 -24.60 40.98 -4.31
N SER A 54 -23.40 40.61 -3.84
CA SER A 54 -23.14 40.49 -2.39
C SER A 54 -22.41 41.72 -1.83
N ILE A 55 -22.98 42.92 -2.01
CA ILE A 55 -22.62 44.08 -1.20
C ILE A 55 -23.54 44.08 0.03
N PRO A 56 -23.01 43.94 1.26
CA PRO A 56 -23.81 44.06 2.48
C PRO A 56 -24.31 45.50 2.65
N GLU A 57 -25.59 45.66 2.95
CA GLU A 57 -26.30 46.95 3.09
C GLU A 57 -25.93 47.73 4.38
N ASN A 58 -24.66 47.69 4.82
CA ASN A 58 -24.23 48.32 6.08
C ASN A 58 -22.86 49.02 6.04
N THR A 59 -22.35 49.39 4.87
CA THR A 59 -21.21 50.30 4.76
C THR A 59 -21.66 51.74 4.56
N ASN A 60 -21.82 52.47 5.66
CA ASN A 60 -22.03 53.91 5.66
C ASN A 60 -20.66 54.61 5.52
N PHE A 61 -20.29 55.03 4.31
CA PHE A 61 -19.14 55.93 4.08
C PHE A 61 -19.63 57.39 4.04
N PRO A 62 -18.91 58.35 4.64
CA PRO A 62 -19.33 59.75 4.66
C PRO A 62 -19.29 60.34 3.24
N ALA A 63 -20.38 61.03 2.89
CA ALA A 63 -20.56 61.73 1.62
C ALA A 63 -19.51 62.82 1.41
N GLY A 64 -18.90 62.84 0.21
CA GLY A 64 -18.10 63.97 -0.22
C GLY A 64 -17.30 63.71 -1.50
N ILE A 65 -17.76 64.34 -2.59
CA ILE A 65 -17.05 64.69 -3.84
C ILE A 65 -17.25 63.73 -5.03
N GLU A 66 -18.14 64.14 -5.92
CA GLU A 66 -18.17 63.87 -7.36
C GLU A 66 -17.84 65.19 -8.10
N PRO A 67 -17.61 65.22 -9.43
CA PRO A 67 -17.12 64.20 -10.37
C PRO A 67 -16.11 64.75 -11.44
N GLN A 68 -15.77 63.90 -12.42
CA GLN A 68 -15.32 64.15 -13.82
C GLN A 68 -13.85 63.88 -14.17
N SER A 69 -13.59 62.83 -14.97
CA SER A 69 -13.41 62.94 -16.44
C SER A 69 -12.75 61.70 -17.10
N ASN A 70 -13.36 61.27 -18.22
CA ASN A 70 -12.75 60.81 -19.49
C ASN A 70 -12.11 59.40 -19.73
N ILE A 71 -12.89 58.52 -20.42
CA ILE A 71 -12.68 57.68 -21.66
C ILE A 71 -11.35 56.88 -21.90
N PRO A 72 -11.24 55.94 -22.89
CA PRO A 72 -12.07 54.80 -23.40
C PRO A 72 -11.32 53.42 -23.46
N GLU A 73 -12.03 52.35 -23.86
CA GLU A 73 -11.60 50.97 -24.15
C GLU A 73 -10.40 50.79 -25.11
N THR A 74 -9.57 49.76 -24.87
CA THR A 74 -8.69 49.12 -25.87
C THR A 74 -8.61 47.58 -25.66
N PRO A 75 -8.51 46.77 -26.74
CA PRO A 75 -8.59 45.30 -26.70
C PRO A 75 -7.24 44.60 -26.39
N PRO A 76 -7.24 43.28 -26.07
CA PRO A 76 -6.06 42.60 -25.53
C PRO A 76 -4.98 42.24 -26.59
N PRO A 77 -3.72 42.01 -26.18
CA PRO A 77 -2.58 41.91 -27.08
C PRO A 77 -2.46 40.55 -27.79
N GLY A 78 -2.22 40.59 -29.10
CA GLY A 78 -1.82 39.45 -29.91
C GLY A 78 -0.36 39.06 -29.71
N TYR A 79 -0.11 37.75 -29.67
CA TYR A 79 1.24 37.18 -29.64
C TYR A 79 1.88 37.27 -31.03
N LEU A 80 3.05 37.92 -31.11
CA LEU A 80 3.93 37.94 -32.28
C LEU A 80 4.71 36.62 -32.38
N SER A 81 4.91 36.14 -33.62
CA SER A 81 5.98 35.19 -33.95
C SER A 81 6.76 35.81 -35.11
N GLU A 82 8.08 35.95 -34.93
CA GLU A 82 9.00 36.53 -35.91
C GLU A 82 9.33 35.54 -37.04
N ASP A 83 9.43 36.08 -38.25
CA ASP A 83 9.86 35.44 -39.49
C ASP A 83 11.38 35.21 -39.56
N GLY A 84 11.77 34.26 -40.42
CA GLY A 84 13.12 34.13 -40.97
C GLY A 84 13.10 33.43 -42.33
N GLU A 85 13.33 34.21 -43.39
CA GLU A 85 13.18 33.90 -44.82
C GLU A 85 14.21 32.90 -45.42
N THR A 86 13.87 32.27 -46.56
CA THR A 86 14.60 32.43 -47.86
C THR A 86 14.05 31.53 -48.99
N SER A 87 13.54 32.18 -50.04
CA SER A 87 13.59 31.95 -51.50
C SER A 87 13.80 30.55 -52.14
N ASP A 88 12.83 30.14 -52.97
CA ASP A 88 12.85 30.20 -54.46
C ASP A 88 12.32 28.96 -55.23
N HIS A 89 11.38 29.26 -56.16
CA HIS A 89 11.06 28.66 -57.48
C HIS A 89 11.05 27.10 -57.63
N GLN A 90 10.05 26.43 -58.23
CA GLN A 90 9.60 26.55 -59.63
C GLN A 90 8.46 25.53 -59.93
N MET A 91 7.70 25.83 -60.99
CA MET A 91 6.41 25.26 -61.41
C MET A 91 6.47 23.86 -62.06
N ASN A 92 5.37 23.07 -62.04
CA ASN A 92 4.54 22.76 -63.23
C ASN A 92 3.38 21.77 -63.01
N HIS A 93 2.19 22.12 -63.57
CA HIS A 93 1.17 21.34 -64.31
C HIS A 93 0.74 19.91 -63.85
N SER A 94 -0.52 19.42 -63.92
CA SER A 94 -1.80 19.85 -64.53
C SER A 94 -2.89 18.77 -64.37
N MET A 95 -4.17 19.16 -64.50
CA MET A 95 -5.42 18.41 -64.89
C MET A 95 -6.00 17.40 -63.86
N ASP A 96 -7.18 17.61 -63.27
CA ASP A 96 -8.58 17.51 -63.77
C ASP A 96 -9.10 16.06 -63.96
N ALA A 97 -10.11 15.69 -63.14
CA ALA A 97 -11.31 14.92 -63.53
C ALA A 97 -12.19 14.54 -62.32
N GLY A 98 -13.39 15.14 -62.25
CA GLY A 98 -14.69 14.44 -62.06
C GLY A 98 -15.09 13.80 -60.71
N SER A 99 -16.09 14.43 -60.05
CA SER A 99 -16.98 14.06 -58.92
C SER A 99 -17.68 12.66 -58.95
N PRO A 100 -18.62 12.28 -58.03
CA PRO A 100 -19.03 12.78 -56.70
C PRO A 100 -19.14 11.68 -55.57
N ASN A 101 -19.47 12.12 -54.35
CA ASN A 101 -20.03 11.42 -53.18
C ASN A 101 -20.48 9.94 -53.31
N LEU A 102 -20.15 9.14 -52.28
CA LEU A 102 -21.11 8.37 -51.44
C LEU A 102 -20.34 7.53 -50.40
N SER A 103 -20.43 7.91 -49.12
CA SER A 103 -20.10 7.05 -47.98
C SER A 103 -21.11 5.92 -47.85
N PRO A 104 -20.73 4.79 -47.22
CA PRO A 104 -21.23 4.60 -45.86
C PRO A 104 -20.13 4.17 -44.88
N ASN A 105 -20.09 4.84 -43.73
CA ASN A 105 -19.35 4.40 -42.54
C ASN A 105 -19.80 2.99 -42.13
N PRO A 106 -18.89 2.09 -41.74
CA PRO A 106 -19.25 0.98 -40.88
C PRO A 106 -19.52 1.51 -39.47
N MET A 107 -20.75 1.34 -38.98
CA MET A 107 -21.08 1.47 -37.56
C MET A 107 -20.31 0.41 -36.78
N SER A 108 -19.25 0.81 -36.09
CA SER A 108 -18.71 0.06 -34.97
C SER A 108 -19.76 0.04 -33.86
N PRO A 109 -20.06 -1.10 -33.22
CA PRO A 109 -20.90 -1.08 -32.02
C PRO A 109 -20.15 -0.27 -30.96
N ALA A 110 -20.85 0.66 -30.30
CA ALA A 110 -20.35 1.33 -29.11
C ALA A 110 -20.12 0.29 -28.00
N HIS A 111 -18.92 -0.29 -27.99
CA HIS A 111 -18.38 -0.86 -26.77
C HIS A 111 -18.11 0.33 -25.85
N ASN A 112 -18.81 0.38 -24.71
CA ASN A 112 -18.35 1.10 -23.54
C ASN A 112 -16.95 0.56 -23.19
N ASN A 113 -15.90 1.13 -23.79
CA ASN A 113 -14.53 0.87 -23.40
C ASN A 113 -14.35 1.54 -22.03
N LEU A 114 -14.60 0.78 -20.95
CA LEU A 114 -13.88 1.07 -19.72
C LEU A 114 -12.40 0.91 -20.08
N ASP A 115 -11.71 2.03 -20.21
CA ASP A 115 -10.25 2.07 -20.35
C ASP A 115 -9.67 1.48 -19.05
N LEU A 116 -9.37 0.19 -19.05
CA LEU A 116 -8.80 -0.53 -17.90
C LEU A 116 -7.28 -0.39 -17.93
N GLN A 117 -6.69 0.20 -16.90
CA GLN A 117 -5.23 0.26 -16.77
C GLN A 117 -4.71 -0.91 -15.94
N PRO A 118 -3.67 -1.64 -16.42
CA PRO A 118 -3.02 -2.69 -15.64
C PRO A 118 -2.03 -2.11 -14.63
N VAL A 119 -2.20 -2.48 -13.36
CA VAL A 119 -1.26 -2.15 -12.28
C VAL A 119 -0.45 -3.39 -11.89
N THR A 120 0.85 -3.35 -12.21
CA THR A 120 1.79 -4.45 -11.94
C THR A 120 2.40 -4.38 -10.54
N TYR A 121 2.59 -5.55 -9.94
CA TYR A 121 3.33 -5.71 -8.69
C TYR A 121 4.84 -5.53 -8.92
N CYS A 122 5.52 -4.90 -7.97
CA CYS A 122 6.98 -4.78 -7.94
C CYS A 122 7.47 -5.13 -6.54
N GLU A 123 8.51 -5.95 -6.43
CA GLU A 123 9.09 -6.25 -5.12
C GLU A 123 9.91 -5.05 -4.62
N PRO A 124 9.63 -4.55 -3.39
CA PRO A 124 10.38 -3.46 -2.81
C PRO A 124 11.74 -3.92 -2.26
N ALA A 125 12.68 -2.98 -2.11
CA ALA A 125 14.01 -3.25 -1.53
C ALA A 125 13.94 -3.78 -0.09
N PHE A 126 12.94 -3.32 0.68
CA PHE A 126 12.61 -3.85 1.99
C PHE A 126 11.22 -4.47 1.91
N TRP A 127 11.11 -5.77 2.16
CA TRP A 127 9.83 -6.48 2.00
C TRP A 127 8.87 -6.21 3.17
N CYS A 128 9.39 -5.89 4.36
CA CYS A 128 8.58 -5.41 5.47
C CYS A 128 9.28 -4.37 6.36
N SER A 129 8.46 -3.67 7.13
CA SER A 129 8.86 -2.73 8.17
C SER A 129 8.22 -3.16 9.50
N ILE A 130 8.98 -3.17 10.59
CA ILE A 130 8.55 -3.69 11.89
C ILE A 130 8.70 -2.62 12.96
N SER A 131 7.60 -2.33 13.67
CA SER A 131 7.57 -1.38 14.79
C SER A 131 7.29 -2.12 16.09
N TYR A 132 8.09 -1.88 17.13
CA TYR A 132 7.92 -2.48 18.45
C TYR A 132 7.13 -1.57 19.40
N TYR A 133 6.30 -2.20 20.22
CA TYR A 133 5.42 -1.54 21.17
C TYR A 133 5.45 -2.23 22.52
N GLU A 134 5.38 -1.39 23.56
CA GLU A 134 5.10 -1.80 24.93
C GLU A 134 3.76 -1.19 25.33
N LEU A 135 2.75 -2.04 25.56
CA LEU A 135 1.37 -1.59 25.75
C LEU A 135 0.88 -0.73 24.56
N ASN A 136 0.50 0.52 24.78
CA ASN A 136 0.08 1.46 23.73
C ASN A 136 1.20 2.40 23.27
N GLN A 137 2.44 2.22 23.76
CA GLN A 137 3.56 3.11 23.46
C GLN A 137 4.51 2.45 22.45
N ARG A 138 4.86 3.19 21.39
CA ARG A 138 5.93 2.78 20.47
C ARG A 138 7.29 2.93 21.15
N VAL A 139 8.14 1.92 21.02
CA VAL A 139 9.46 1.87 21.66
C VAL A 139 10.52 1.55 20.62
N GLY A 140 11.51 2.43 20.50
CA GLY A 140 12.59 2.30 19.51
C GLY A 140 12.20 2.72 18.10
N GLU A 141 13.15 2.55 17.18
CA GLU A 141 12.99 2.86 15.76
C GLU A 141 12.29 1.71 15.01
N THR A 142 11.78 2.01 13.82
CA THR A 142 11.24 0.97 12.93
C THR A 142 12.40 0.25 12.27
N PHE A 143 12.36 -1.07 12.35
CA PHE A 143 13.27 -1.95 11.65
C PHE A 143 12.80 -2.19 10.22
N HIS A 144 13.69 -2.18 9.23
CA HIS A 144 13.35 -2.43 7.83
C HIS A 144 14.08 -3.68 7.35
N ALA A 145 13.31 -4.71 6.95
CA ALA A 145 13.87 -6.00 6.56
C ALA A 145 14.14 -6.05 5.05
N SER A 146 15.42 -6.13 4.67
CA SER A 146 15.85 -6.36 3.29
C SER A 146 16.13 -7.83 3.00
N GLN A 147 16.64 -8.57 3.99
CA GLN A 147 16.95 -9.98 3.83
C GLN A 147 15.67 -10.85 3.84
N PRO A 148 15.60 -11.92 3.04
CA PRO A 148 14.43 -12.80 2.98
C PRO A 148 14.11 -13.49 4.30
N SER A 149 15.06 -13.59 5.23
CA SER A 149 14.87 -14.14 6.57
C SER A 149 15.44 -13.17 7.59
N MET A 150 14.72 -12.96 8.69
CA MET A 150 15.16 -12.13 9.81
C MET A 150 14.56 -12.63 11.12
N THR A 151 15.16 -12.24 12.25
CA THR A 151 14.71 -12.64 13.59
C THR A 151 14.40 -11.40 14.43
N VAL A 152 13.25 -11.39 15.09
CA VAL A 152 12.94 -10.41 16.14
C VAL A 152 13.09 -11.10 17.49
N ASP A 153 14.08 -10.69 18.28
CA ASP A 153 14.48 -11.40 19.50
C ASP A 153 14.62 -10.47 20.72
N GLY A 154 14.79 -11.06 21.91
CA GLY A 154 14.93 -10.35 23.18
C GLY A 154 16.37 -10.01 23.56
N PHE A 155 17.34 -10.21 22.67
CA PHE A 155 18.76 -9.99 22.94
C PHE A 155 19.17 -8.54 22.60
N THR A 156 20.47 -8.25 22.61
CA THR A 156 21.01 -6.88 22.65
C THR A 156 22.05 -6.58 21.58
N ASP A 157 22.02 -7.27 20.43
CA ASP A 157 22.95 -7.02 19.32
C ASP A 157 22.45 -5.84 18.47
N PRO A 158 23.16 -4.70 18.42
CA PRO A 158 22.68 -3.49 17.76
C PRO A 158 23.03 -3.41 16.26
N SER A 159 23.88 -4.30 15.73
CA SER A 159 24.53 -4.10 14.42
C SER A 159 24.14 -5.11 13.35
N ASN A 160 23.34 -6.11 13.70
CA ASN A 160 22.98 -7.18 12.78
C ASN A 160 21.70 -6.83 11.98
N SER A 161 21.84 -6.69 10.66
CA SER A 161 20.75 -6.36 9.73
C SER A 161 19.73 -7.48 9.52
N GLU A 162 19.97 -8.68 10.05
CA GLU A 162 19.05 -9.81 10.06
C GLU A 162 18.38 -9.99 11.43
N ARG A 163 18.71 -9.15 12.42
CA ARG A 163 18.19 -9.26 13.78
C ARG A 163 17.64 -7.94 14.30
N PHE A 164 16.36 -7.95 14.63
CA PHE A 164 15.74 -6.88 15.38
C PHE A 164 15.73 -7.21 16.87
N CYS A 165 16.79 -6.75 17.56
CA CYS A 165 17.03 -7.02 18.98
C CYS A 165 16.23 -6.06 19.88
N LEU A 166 15.15 -6.55 20.47
CA LEU A 166 14.27 -5.76 21.33
C LEU A 166 14.90 -5.49 22.71
N GLY A 167 15.86 -6.31 23.14
CA GLY A 167 16.47 -6.27 24.48
C GLY A 167 17.22 -4.97 24.78
N LEU A 168 17.83 -4.35 23.76
CA LEU A 168 18.58 -3.09 23.89
C LEU A 168 17.67 -1.84 23.91
N LEU A 169 16.40 -1.98 23.54
CA LEU A 169 15.47 -0.84 23.48
C LEU A 169 15.09 -0.37 24.88
N SER A 170 15.26 0.92 25.14
CA SER A 170 14.93 1.57 26.41
C SER A 170 13.52 2.15 26.40
N ASN A 171 12.83 2.07 27.54
CA ASN A 171 11.54 2.72 27.76
C ASN A 171 11.44 3.14 29.24
N VAL A 172 11.27 4.44 29.48
CA VAL A 172 11.16 5.01 30.85
C VAL A 172 9.82 4.68 31.52
N ASN A 173 8.78 4.40 30.74
CA ASN A 173 7.44 4.05 31.23
C ASN A 173 7.27 2.54 31.42
N ARG A 174 8.35 1.77 31.34
CA ARG A 174 8.33 0.32 31.44
C ARG A 174 7.93 -0.11 32.85
N ASN A 175 6.93 -0.99 32.94
CA ASN A 175 6.48 -1.56 34.21
C ASN A 175 7.00 -3.00 34.39
N ALA A 176 6.84 -3.54 35.61
CA ALA A 176 7.34 -4.87 35.98
C ALA A 176 6.77 -6.01 35.10
N ALA A 177 5.52 -5.90 34.63
CA ALA A 177 4.92 -6.92 33.77
C ALA A 177 5.56 -6.93 32.37
N VAL A 178 5.91 -5.76 31.83
CA VAL A 178 6.66 -5.61 30.58
C VAL A 178 8.08 -6.14 30.74
N GLU A 179 8.79 -5.77 31.81
CA GLU A 179 10.14 -6.30 32.08
C GLU A 179 10.18 -7.82 32.15
N LEU A 180 9.24 -8.42 32.89
CA LEU A 180 9.13 -9.87 33.01
C LEU A 180 8.84 -10.51 31.65
N THR A 181 7.97 -9.89 30.84
CA THR A 181 7.63 -10.40 29.51
C THR A 181 8.83 -10.35 28.56
N ARG A 182 9.59 -9.25 28.57
CA ARG A 182 10.81 -9.08 27.76
C ARG A 182 11.85 -10.18 28.01
N ARG A 183 12.02 -10.60 29.27
CA ARG A 183 12.92 -11.71 29.63
C ARG A 183 12.55 -13.05 28.98
N HIS A 184 11.27 -13.25 28.67
CA HIS A 184 10.76 -14.48 28.06
C HIS A 184 10.67 -14.42 26.53
N ILE A 185 11.02 -13.29 25.90
CA ILE A 185 11.09 -13.22 24.44
C ILE A 185 12.19 -14.20 23.95
N GLY A 186 13.37 -14.18 24.57
CA GLY A 186 14.47 -15.10 24.23
C GLY A 186 14.83 -14.97 22.75
N ARG A 187 14.89 -16.11 22.04
CA ARG A 187 15.13 -16.16 20.58
C ARG A 187 13.97 -15.60 19.73
N GLY A 188 12.83 -15.30 20.34
CA GLY A 188 11.71 -14.57 19.75
C GLY A 188 11.07 -15.27 18.56
N VAL A 189 10.96 -14.56 17.43
CA VAL A 189 10.29 -15.03 16.22
C VAL A 189 11.21 -14.88 15.01
N ARG A 190 11.27 -15.92 14.17
CA ARG A 190 11.86 -15.84 12.84
C ARG A 190 10.77 -15.56 11.82
N LEU A 191 10.99 -14.54 11.01
CA LEU A 191 10.12 -14.15 9.90
C LEU A 191 10.88 -14.42 8.61
N TYR A 192 10.25 -15.13 7.68
CA TYR A 192 10.85 -15.39 6.38
C TYR A 192 9.84 -15.23 5.24
N TYR A 193 10.32 -14.62 4.17
CA TYR A 193 9.62 -14.38 2.92
C TYR A 193 10.19 -15.31 1.84
N ILE A 194 9.34 -16.20 1.33
CA ILE A 194 9.73 -17.18 0.32
C ILE A 194 8.59 -17.36 -0.69
N GLY A 195 8.90 -17.20 -1.98
CA GLY A 195 7.94 -17.47 -3.06
C GLY A 195 6.63 -16.67 -2.98
N GLY A 196 6.66 -15.43 -2.47
CA GLY A 196 5.45 -14.61 -2.30
C GLY A 196 4.65 -14.92 -1.03
N GLU A 197 5.18 -15.73 -0.13
CA GLU A 197 4.55 -16.11 1.13
C GLU A 197 5.39 -15.63 2.31
N VAL A 198 4.74 -15.21 3.39
CA VAL A 198 5.40 -14.83 4.65
C VAL A 198 5.03 -15.84 5.72
N PHE A 199 6.04 -16.33 6.42
CA PHE A 199 5.90 -17.25 7.53
C PHE A 199 6.43 -16.65 8.83
N ALA A 200 5.81 -17.02 9.94
CA ALA A 200 6.30 -16.76 11.27
C ALA A 200 6.59 -18.08 11.98
N GLU A 201 7.79 -18.20 12.54
CA GLU A 201 8.22 -19.35 13.33
C GLU A 201 8.61 -18.91 14.74
N CYS A 202 8.03 -19.58 15.73
CA CYS A 202 8.28 -19.31 17.13
C CYS A 202 9.59 -19.99 17.56
N LEU A 203 10.65 -19.19 17.73
CA LEU A 203 11.94 -19.65 18.26
C LEU A 203 12.05 -19.49 19.78
N SER A 204 11.18 -18.67 20.36
CA SER A 204 11.04 -18.48 21.81
C SER A 204 10.53 -19.74 22.50
N ASP A 205 10.93 -19.93 23.77
CA ASP A 205 10.36 -20.95 24.66
C ASP A 205 8.94 -20.59 25.11
N SER A 206 8.49 -19.37 24.84
CA SER A 206 7.12 -18.89 25.06
C SER A 206 6.38 -18.70 23.74
N ALA A 207 5.09 -19.04 23.73
CA ALA A 207 4.26 -18.87 22.53
C ALA A 207 4.16 -17.40 22.09
N ILE A 208 3.97 -17.21 20.78
CA ILE A 208 3.63 -15.93 20.16
C ILE A 208 2.18 -15.97 19.65
N PHE A 209 1.57 -14.80 19.54
CA PHE A 209 0.16 -14.65 19.19
C PHE A 209 0.04 -13.70 18.01
N VAL A 210 -0.65 -14.10 16.95
CA VAL A 210 -0.61 -13.44 15.64
C VAL A 210 -2.00 -13.09 15.18
N GLN A 211 -2.19 -11.83 14.81
CA GLN A 211 -3.37 -11.38 14.08
C GLN A 211 -2.93 -10.99 12.67
N SER A 212 -3.23 -11.86 11.72
CA SER A 212 -3.08 -11.57 10.29
C SER A 212 -4.45 -11.69 9.61
N PRO A 213 -5.02 -10.58 9.13
CA PRO A 213 -6.29 -10.62 8.41
C PRO A 213 -6.26 -11.52 7.16
N ASN A 214 -5.14 -11.56 6.44
CA ASN A 214 -4.94 -12.46 5.29
C ASN A 214 -5.02 -13.93 5.70
N CYS A 215 -4.33 -14.32 6.76
CA CYS A 215 -4.40 -15.68 7.31
C CYS A 215 -5.81 -16.01 7.81
N ASN A 216 -6.45 -15.08 8.52
CA ASN A 216 -7.79 -15.29 9.06
C ASN A 216 -8.82 -15.50 7.95
N GLN A 217 -8.74 -14.72 6.88
CA GLN A 217 -9.61 -14.86 5.72
C GLN A 217 -9.43 -16.22 5.03
N ARG A 218 -8.19 -16.71 4.86
CA ARG A 218 -7.92 -18.04 4.27
C ARG A 218 -8.64 -19.17 5.01
N TYR A 219 -8.72 -19.09 6.34
CA TYR A 219 -9.38 -20.10 7.16
C TYR A 219 -10.85 -19.80 7.46
N GLY A 220 -11.42 -18.72 6.89
CA GLY A 220 -12.81 -18.32 7.15
C GLY A 220 -13.06 -17.84 8.58
N TRP A 221 -12.02 -17.38 9.28
CA TRP A 221 -12.14 -16.83 10.62
C TRP A 221 -12.45 -15.34 10.60
N HIS A 222 -12.99 -14.83 11.71
CA HIS A 222 -13.19 -13.40 11.89
C HIS A 222 -11.86 -12.64 11.68
N PRO A 223 -11.82 -11.49 10.96
CA PRO A 223 -10.57 -10.79 10.65
C PRO A 223 -9.74 -10.40 11.88
N ALA A 224 -10.40 -10.21 13.04
CA ALA A 224 -9.74 -9.89 14.30
C ALA A 224 -9.23 -11.13 15.09
N THR A 225 -9.38 -12.35 14.58
CA THR A 225 -8.91 -13.58 15.23
C THR A 225 -7.41 -13.55 15.49
N VAL A 226 -7.02 -14.09 16.65
CA VAL A 226 -5.62 -14.16 17.10
C VAL A 226 -5.20 -15.63 17.17
N CYS A 227 -4.25 -16.00 16.33
CA CYS A 227 -3.71 -17.34 16.22
C CYS A 227 -2.52 -17.52 17.18
N LYS A 228 -2.56 -18.54 18.04
CA LYS A 228 -1.42 -18.90 18.89
C LYS A 228 -0.44 -19.78 18.11
N ILE A 229 0.83 -19.41 18.08
CA ILE A 229 1.93 -20.23 17.56
C ILE A 229 2.77 -20.72 18.75
N PRO A 230 2.70 -22.01 19.12
CA PRO A 230 3.52 -22.59 20.18
C PRO A 230 5.02 -22.59 19.85
N PRO A 231 5.90 -22.73 20.86
CA PRO A 231 7.34 -22.90 20.67
C PRO A 231 7.67 -23.99 19.64
N GLY A 232 8.56 -23.70 18.70
CA GLY A 232 9.00 -24.61 17.64
C GLY A 232 8.00 -24.81 16.49
N CYS A 233 6.82 -24.19 16.54
CA CYS A 233 5.85 -24.20 15.45
C CYS A 233 6.04 -23.01 14.50
N ASN A 234 5.56 -23.17 13.27
CA ASN A 234 5.47 -22.09 12.28
C ASN A 234 4.06 -21.98 11.70
N LEU A 235 3.74 -20.80 11.16
CA LEU A 235 2.47 -20.50 10.51
C LEU A 235 2.70 -19.63 9.27
N LYS A 236 1.99 -19.92 8.18
CA LYS A 236 1.92 -19.06 7.00
C LYS A 236 1.01 -17.87 7.28
N ILE A 237 1.62 -16.73 7.61
CA ILE A 237 0.89 -15.53 8.05
C ILE A 237 0.44 -14.65 6.89
N PHE A 238 1.02 -14.78 5.69
CA PHE A 238 0.59 -14.01 4.52
C PHE A 238 0.86 -14.75 3.21
N ASN A 239 0.01 -14.55 2.21
CA ASN A 239 0.24 -15.01 0.84
C ASN A 239 -0.14 -13.90 -0.17
N ASN A 240 0.80 -13.55 -1.04
CA ASN A 240 0.64 -12.50 -2.04
C ASN A 240 -0.40 -12.83 -3.12
N GLN A 241 -0.57 -14.09 -3.52
CA GLN A 241 -1.56 -14.48 -4.53
C GLN A 241 -2.98 -14.31 -4.00
N GLU A 242 -3.22 -14.71 -2.74
CA GLU A 242 -4.52 -14.53 -2.08
C GLU A 242 -4.85 -13.04 -1.93
N PHE A 243 -3.85 -12.22 -1.58
CA PHE A 243 -4.01 -10.77 -1.53
C PHE A 243 -4.28 -10.17 -2.92
N ALA A 244 -3.57 -10.61 -3.96
CA ALA A 244 -3.77 -10.17 -5.33
C ALA A 244 -5.20 -10.42 -5.82
N ALA A 245 -5.70 -11.65 -5.58
CA ALA A 245 -7.06 -12.03 -5.95
C ALA A 245 -8.11 -11.17 -5.21
N LEU A 246 -7.91 -10.93 -3.91
CA LEU A 246 -8.78 -10.06 -3.13
C LEU A 246 -8.74 -8.61 -3.62
N LEU A 247 -7.55 -8.08 -3.89
CA LEU A 247 -7.37 -6.72 -4.42
C LEU A 247 -8.10 -6.54 -5.75
N ALA A 248 -7.93 -7.47 -6.69
CA ALA A 248 -8.63 -7.44 -7.97
C ALA A 248 -10.16 -7.51 -7.82
N GLN A 249 -10.67 -8.28 -6.86
CA GLN A 249 -12.09 -8.34 -6.56
C GLN A 249 -12.61 -7.02 -5.96
N SER A 250 -11.86 -6.43 -5.01
CA SER A 250 -12.25 -5.22 -4.29
C SER A 250 -12.27 -3.96 -5.15
N VAL A 251 -11.50 -3.90 -6.25
CA VAL A 251 -11.57 -2.79 -7.21
C VAL A 251 -13.00 -2.59 -7.72
N ASN A 252 -13.74 -3.67 -7.97
CA ASN A 252 -15.13 -3.62 -8.45
C ASN A 252 -16.13 -3.19 -7.36
N GLN A 253 -15.71 -3.14 -6.09
CA GLN A 253 -16.53 -2.73 -4.95
C GLN A 253 -16.35 -1.23 -4.61
N GLY A 254 -15.41 -0.55 -5.27
CA GLY A 254 -15.17 0.88 -5.13
C GLY A 254 -14.05 1.25 -4.15
N PHE A 255 -13.82 2.56 -4.00
CA PHE A 255 -12.70 3.14 -3.25
C PHE A 255 -12.58 2.64 -1.82
N GLU A 256 -13.67 2.69 -1.05
CA GLU A 256 -13.66 2.32 0.36
C GLU A 256 -13.26 0.86 0.58
N ALA A 257 -13.74 -0.06 -0.28
CA ALA A 257 -13.41 -1.48 -0.18
C ALA A 257 -11.91 -1.73 -0.37
N VAL A 258 -11.30 -1.06 -1.36
CA VAL A 258 -9.85 -1.13 -1.59
C VAL A 258 -9.09 -0.46 -0.44
N TYR A 259 -9.54 0.71 0.04
CA TYR A 259 -8.89 1.41 1.16
C TYR A 259 -8.83 0.55 2.43
N GLN A 260 -9.90 -0.21 2.73
CA GLN A 260 -9.92 -1.14 3.87
C GLN A 260 -8.88 -2.27 3.76
N LEU A 261 -8.43 -2.63 2.55
CA LEU A 261 -7.36 -3.62 2.34
C LEU A 261 -6.01 -3.16 2.89
N THR A 262 -5.83 -1.88 3.23
CA THR A 262 -4.65 -1.41 3.97
C THR A 262 -4.44 -2.23 5.24
N ARG A 263 -5.54 -2.61 5.92
CA ARG A 263 -5.52 -3.45 7.12
C ARG A 263 -5.01 -4.87 6.85
N MET A 264 -5.18 -5.39 5.64
CA MET A 264 -4.66 -6.70 5.25
C MET A 264 -3.14 -6.73 5.19
N CYS A 265 -2.52 -5.58 4.93
CA CYS A 265 -1.07 -5.45 4.80
C CYS A 265 -0.36 -5.25 6.15
N THR A 266 -1.12 -5.16 7.25
CA THR A 266 -0.62 -5.02 8.61
C THR A 266 -0.86 -6.30 9.39
N ILE A 267 0.20 -6.84 9.98
CA ILE A 267 0.15 -8.03 10.84
C ILE A 267 0.63 -7.64 12.22
N ARG A 268 -0.09 -8.06 13.25
CA ARG A 268 0.29 -7.79 14.65
C ARG A 268 0.68 -9.06 15.35
N MET A 269 1.77 -9.02 16.11
CA MET A 269 2.25 -10.17 16.86
C MET A 269 2.60 -9.80 18.29
N SER A 270 2.08 -10.52 19.28
CA SER A 270 2.45 -10.36 20.69
C SER A 270 3.32 -11.51 21.17
N PHE A 271 4.29 -11.19 22.01
CA PHE A 271 5.16 -12.16 22.66
C PHE A 271 4.60 -12.57 24.02
N VAL A 272 4.63 -13.88 24.32
CA VAL A 272 4.32 -14.49 25.62
C VAL A 272 2.84 -14.39 26.04
N LYS A 273 2.16 -13.28 25.76
CA LYS A 273 0.79 -12.99 26.22
C LYS A 273 -0.17 -12.85 25.04
N GLY A 274 -1.25 -13.64 25.05
CA GLY A 274 -2.32 -13.54 24.05
C GLY A 274 -3.31 -12.41 24.33
N TRP A 275 -4.05 -12.04 23.28
CA TRP A 275 -5.18 -11.12 23.32
C TRP A 275 -6.29 -11.59 22.36
N GLY A 276 -7.47 -10.97 22.45
CA GLY A 276 -8.65 -11.29 21.65
C GLY A 276 -9.72 -12.00 22.46
N ALA A 277 -10.74 -12.52 21.78
CA ALA A 277 -11.95 -13.10 22.39
C ALA A 277 -11.63 -14.20 23.44
N GLU A 278 -10.61 -15.01 23.19
CA GLU A 278 -10.20 -16.14 24.04
C GLU A 278 -9.31 -15.74 25.24
N TYR A 279 -9.04 -14.44 25.43
CA TYR A 279 -8.10 -13.97 26.44
C TYR A 279 -8.69 -12.84 27.27
N ARG A 280 -8.15 -12.65 28.49
CA ARG A 280 -8.51 -11.49 29.34
C ARG A 280 -8.25 -10.15 28.66
N ARG A 281 -7.22 -10.07 27.80
CA ARG A 281 -6.84 -8.87 27.06
C ARG A 281 -7.63 -8.82 25.77
N GLN A 282 -8.45 -7.79 25.56
CA GLN A 282 -9.25 -7.67 24.34
C GLN A 282 -8.51 -6.96 23.20
N THR A 283 -7.56 -6.09 23.53
CA THR A 283 -6.77 -5.34 22.54
C THR A 283 -5.30 -5.71 22.61
N VAL A 284 -4.61 -5.62 21.47
CA VAL A 284 -3.15 -5.81 21.39
C VAL A 284 -2.39 -4.81 22.27
N THR A 285 -2.90 -3.60 22.43
CA THR A 285 -2.33 -2.54 23.28
C THR A 285 -2.38 -2.87 24.77
N SER A 286 -3.11 -3.90 25.17
CA SER A 286 -3.10 -4.43 26.53
C SER A 286 -2.00 -5.49 26.74
N THR A 287 -1.31 -5.90 25.67
CA THR A 287 -0.21 -6.86 25.75
C THR A 287 1.10 -6.14 26.11
N PRO A 288 1.97 -6.75 26.94
CA PRO A 288 3.16 -6.05 27.42
C PRO A 288 4.19 -5.79 26.34
N CYS A 289 4.33 -6.71 25.37
CA CYS A 289 5.31 -6.63 24.30
C CYS A 289 4.66 -7.14 23.00
N TRP A 290 4.65 -6.31 21.96
CA TRP A 290 4.15 -6.71 20.65
C TRP A 290 4.82 -5.91 19.54
N ILE A 291 4.72 -6.42 18.32
CA ILE A 291 5.22 -5.81 17.10
C ILE A 291 4.10 -5.65 16.08
N GLU A 292 4.21 -4.61 15.27
CA GLU A 292 3.39 -4.37 14.09
C GLU A 292 4.28 -4.49 12.86
N LEU A 293 3.91 -5.39 11.96
CA LEU A 293 4.59 -5.62 10.69
C LEU A 293 3.77 -4.98 9.58
N HIS A 294 4.42 -4.18 8.74
CA HIS A 294 3.88 -3.65 7.50
C HIS A 294 4.53 -4.34 6.32
N LEU A 295 3.73 -4.98 5.47
CA LEU A 295 4.21 -5.63 4.25
C LEU A 295 4.28 -4.61 3.12
N ASN A 296 5.50 -4.16 2.81
CA ASN A 296 5.72 -3.02 1.92
C ASN A 296 5.29 -3.33 0.47
N GLY A 297 5.45 -4.57 0.01
CA GLY A 297 5.05 -4.97 -1.34
C GLY A 297 3.53 -4.85 -1.55
N PRO A 298 2.72 -5.56 -0.75
CA PRO A 298 1.26 -5.41 -0.76
C PRO A 298 0.79 -3.96 -0.59
N LEU A 299 1.41 -3.18 0.31
CA LEU A 299 1.08 -1.75 0.49
C LEU A 299 1.37 -0.93 -0.75
N GLN A 300 2.54 -1.11 -1.38
CA GLN A 300 2.90 -0.39 -2.59
C GLN A 300 1.96 -0.74 -3.75
N TRP A 301 1.54 -2.00 -3.85
CA TRP A 301 0.58 -2.41 -4.87
C TRP A 301 -0.78 -1.77 -4.64
N LEU A 302 -1.24 -1.76 -3.39
CA LEU A 302 -2.48 -1.12 -2.98
C LEU A 302 -2.47 0.39 -3.27
N ASP A 303 -1.38 1.07 -2.95
CA ASP A 303 -1.19 2.51 -3.20
C ASP A 303 -1.29 2.85 -4.69
N LYS A 304 -0.65 2.06 -5.56
CA LYS A 304 -0.76 2.22 -7.02
C LYS A 304 -2.18 2.00 -7.56
N VAL A 305 -2.96 1.11 -6.93
CA VAL A 305 -4.37 0.89 -7.29
C VAL A 305 -5.22 2.08 -6.81
N LEU A 306 -5.07 2.49 -5.55
CA LEU A 306 -5.83 3.60 -4.97
C LEU A 306 -5.61 4.93 -5.71
N THR A 307 -4.36 5.23 -6.08
CA THR A 307 -4.01 6.43 -6.85
C THR A 307 -4.71 6.51 -8.21
N GLN A 308 -5.14 5.37 -8.77
CA GLN A 308 -5.83 5.31 -10.07
C GLN A 308 -7.37 5.28 -9.94
N MET A 309 -7.91 5.01 -8.74
CA MET A 309 -9.36 4.89 -8.53
C MET A 309 -10.09 6.20 -8.19
N GLY A 310 -9.38 7.34 -8.15
CA GLY A 310 -9.97 8.65 -7.83
C GLY A 310 -10.23 8.84 -6.33
N SER A 311 -11.11 9.79 -5.97
CA SER A 311 -11.43 10.14 -4.59
C SER A 311 -12.73 9.49 -4.09
N PRO A 312 -12.93 9.37 -2.77
CA PRO A 312 -14.21 8.93 -2.21
C PRO A 312 -15.39 9.79 -2.71
N SER A 313 -16.55 9.15 -2.88
CA SER A 313 -17.79 9.85 -3.28
C SER A 313 -18.30 10.84 -2.23
N ILE A 314 -17.98 10.61 -0.95
CA ILE A 314 -18.37 11.48 0.16
C ILE A 314 -17.27 12.52 0.38
N ARG A 315 -17.59 13.80 0.15
CA ARG A 315 -16.70 14.91 0.45
C ARG A 315 -16.62 15.12 1.96
N CYS A 316 -15.41 15.23 2.50
CA CYS A 316 -15.20 15.55 3.91
C CYS A 316 -15.33 17.07 4.12
N SER A 317 -16.12 17.48 5.13
CA SER A 317 -16.21 18.89 5.51
C SER A 317 -14.96 19.32 6.29
N SER A 318 -14.42 20.50 5.98
CA SER A 318 -13.28 21.08 6.68
C SER A 318 -13.63 21.70 8.04
N VAL A 319 -14.90 21.63 8.46
CA VAL A 319 -15.42 22.29 9.68
C VAL A 319 -16.06 21.29 10.64
N SER A 320 -15.69 20.01 10.55
CA SER A 320 -16.25 18.92 11.37
C SER A 320 -15.65 18.87 12.76
#